data_AF-A0A6P6YCX2-F1
#
_entry.id   AF-A0A6P6YCX2-F1
#
_cell.length_a   1.000
_cell.length_b   1.000
_cell.length_c   1.000
_cell.angle_alpha   90.00
_cell.angle_beta   90.00
_cell.angle_gamma   90.00
#
_symmetry.space_group_name_H-M   'P 1'
#
loop_
_entity.id
_entity.type
_entity.pdbx_description
1 polymer ?
#
loop_
_entity_poly.entity_id
_entity_poly.type
_entity_poly.pdbx_seq_one_letter_code
_entity_poly.pdbx_strand_id
1 'polypeptide(L)'
;MFLIFVQFSVINVVERMSSRFLREILNKPRLPSRDIPQYIRDRATGTLGNGQQKPALVWLYKKNQIRKRFATFGKSSGLKPGICWPSRDELEYMKQFDQTFEKSIQTMQENLLQTKKAEQEKRLKREKQIVANLKKLPKMKEEFWQNYHNLYSEIEEEKTKKTKLIQDVREYLGYDIEPNDPRFEEALAKKDEEAKIAMRAARKLEKQRQHMEMLQALVSEALEKEKSTTNKATEDRTKDPSSSEN
;
A
#
# COMPACT_ATOMS: atom_id res chain seq x y z
N MET A 1 -98.37 48.11 -65.77
CA MET A 1 -99.16 48.43 -64.55
C MET A 1 -99.16 47.17 -63.68
N PHE A 2 -98.81 47.30 -62.39
CA PHE A 2 -98.69 46.27 -61.35
C PHE A 2 -97.48 45.34 -61.44
N LEU A 3 -96.75 44.97 -60.38
CA LEU A 3 -96.44 45.52 -59.05
C LEU A 3 -95.32 44.61 -58.49
N ILE A 4 -94.44 45.16 -57.66
CA ILE A 4 -93.31 44.51 -56.96
C ILE A 4 -93.83 43.47 -55.92
N PHE A 5 -92.92 42.59 -55.45
CA PHE A 5 -93.00 41.53 -54.40
C PHE A 5 -93.18 40.11 -55.01
N VAL A 6 -92.32 39.10 -54.80
CA VAL A 6 -91.73 38.60 -53.54
C VAL A 6 -90.40 37.88 -53.83
N GLN A 7 -89.45 38.14 -52.94
CA GLN A 7 -88.17 37.49 -52.68
C GLN A 7 -88.20 35.94 -52.64
N PHE A 8 -87.06 35.32 -52.99
CA PHE A 8 -86.66 33.95 -52.65
C PHE A 8 -87.52 32.78 -53.15
N SER A 9 -87.11 32.13 -54.25
CA SER A 9 -87.06 30.65 -54.33
C SER A 9 -86.35 30.18 -55.62
N VAL A 10 -85.02 30.25 -55.66
CA VAL A 10 -84.20 29.53 -56.67
C VAL A 10 -83.16 28.61 -55.99
N ILE A 11 -83.29 28.41 -54.68
CA ILE A 11 -82.42 27.50 -53.91
C ILE A 11 -83.29 26.38 -53.37
N ASN A 12 -83.63 25.38 -54.20
CA ASN A 12 -84.16 24.10 -53.66
C ASN A 12 -84.25 22.94 -54.67
N VAL A 13 -83.20 22.72 -55.47
CA VAL A 13 -83.02 21.43 -56.18
C VAL A 13 -81.62 20.84 -55.94
N VAL A 14 -80.60 21.67 -55.65
CA VAL A 14 -79.23 21.21 -55.37
C VAL A 14 -79.05 20.66 -53.95
N GLU A 15 -79.93 21.00 -53.01
CA GLU A 15 -79.87 20.46 -51.63
C GLU A 15 -80.43 19.04 -51.48
N ARG A 16 -81.24 18.55 -52.44
CA ARG A 16 -81.86 17.24 -52.33
C ARG A 16 -80.97 16.08 -52.79
N MET A 17 -80.01 16.33 -53.69
CA MET A 17 -79.06 15.31 -54.16
C MET A 17 -77.85 15.09 -53.25
N SER A 18 -77.44 16.10 -52.46
CA SER A 18 -76.34 15.93 -51.49
C SER A 18 -76.75 15.05 -50.30
N SER A 19 -78.05 14.96 -50.01
CA SER A 19 -78.54 14.22 -48.84
C SER A 19 -78.54 12.69 -48.98
N ARG A 20 -78.53 12.13 -50.20
CA ARG A 20 -78.41 10.66 -50.40
C ARG A 20 -76.96 10.22 -50.36
N PHE A 21 -76.08 10.98 -51.01
CA PHE A 21 -74.64 10.75 -51.00
C PHE A 21 -74.04 10.87 -49.59
N LEU A 22 -74.51 11.85 -48.80
CA LEU A 22 -74.12 11.98 -47.40
C LEU A 22 -74.71 10.89 -46.48
N ARG A 23 -75.90 10.34 -46.78
CA ARG A 23 -76.46 9.20 -46.03
C ARG A 23 -75.67 7.91 -46.26
N GLU A 24 -75.12 7.73 -47.46
CA GLU A 24 -74.32 6.56 -47.83
C GLU A 24 -72.91 6.59 -47.18
N ILE A 25 -72.36 7.78 -46.97
CA ILE A 25 -71.11 7.98 -46.21
C ILE A 25 -71.34 7.81 -44.69
N LEU A 26 -72.51 8.19 -44.19
CA LEU A 26 -72.89 8.08 -42.77
C LEU A 26 -73.30 6.68 -42.33
N ASN A 27 -73.68 5.79 -43.25
CA ASN A 27 -74.15 4.42 -42.97
C ASN A 27 -73.06 3.34 -43.06
N LYS A 28 -71.79 3.68 -43.32
CA LYS A 28 -70.69 2.74 -43.09
C LYS A 28 -70.52 2.57 -41.57
N PRO A 29 -70.38 1.35 -41.04
CA PRO A 29 -70.12 1.16 -39.61
C PRO A 29 -68.84 1.92 -39.26
N ARG A 30 -69.01 3.01 -38.50
CA ARG A 30 -67.89 3.78 -37.97
C ARG A 30 -67.06 2.81 -37.12
N LEU A 31 -65.75 2.83 -37.35
CA LEU A 31 -64.76 2.19 -36.46
C LEU A 31 -65.11 2.49 -34.99
N PRO A 32 -64.89 1.54 -34.06
CA PRO A 32 -65.33 1.67 -32.68
C PRO A 32 -64.87 3.01 -32.09
N SER A 33 -65.85 3.81 -31.69
CA SER A 33 -65.73 5.17 -31.20
C SER A 33 -65.14 5.20 -29.78
N ARG A 34 -63.89 4.76 -29.63
CA ARG A 34 -63.19 4.75 -28.34
C ARG A 34 -61.78 5.33 -28.37
N ASP A 35 -61.27 5.69 -29.55
CA ASP A 35 -59.92 6.24 -29.73
C ASP A 35 -59.89 7.62 -30.40
N ILE A 36 -60.97 8.42 -30.25
CA ILE A 36 -60.96 9.82 -30.71
C ILE A 36 -60.69 10.73 -29.51
N PRO A 37 -59.49 11.32 -29.41
CA PRO A 37 -59.15 12.28 -28.37
C PRO A 37 -60.16 13.44 -28.28
N GLN A 38 -60.38 13.92 -27.05
CA GLN A 38 -61.33 15.01 -26.71
C GLN A 38 -61.21 16.21 -27.68
N TYR A 39 -59.99 16.61 -28.05
CA TYR A 39 -59.72 17.77 -28.91
C TYR A 39 -60.23 17.64 -30.37
N ILE A 40 -60.50 16.42 -30.85
CA ILE A 40 -61.10 16.19 -32.18
C ILE A 40 -62.62 16.37 -32.10
N ARG A 41 -63.23 16.06 -30.94
CA ARG A 41 -64.64 16.34 -30.62
C ARG A 41 -64.87 17.86 -30.54
N ASP A 42 -63.95 18.57 -29.89
CA ASP A 42 -64.01 20.03 -29.72
C ASP A 42 -63.86 20.81 -31.05
N ARG A 43 -63.26 20.18 -32.09
CA ARG A 43 -63.15 20.74 -33.45
C ARG A 43 -64.46 20.66 -34.23
N ALA A 44 -65.28 19.64 -34.02
CA ALA A 44 -66.56 19.46 -34.72
C ALA A 44 -67.65 20.43 -34.23
N THR A 45 -67.49 20.96 -33.01
CA THR A 45 -68.42 21.91 -32.36
C THR A 45 -68.02 23.38 -32.53
N GLY A 46 -66.89 23.68 -33.19
CA GLY A 46 -66.51 25.05 -33.58
C GLY A 46 -66.10 25.98 -32.43
N THR A 47 -65.59 25.46 -31.31
CA THR A 47 -65.36 26.26 -30.08
C THR A 47 -63.90 26.65 -29.80
N LEU A 48 -62.94 26.45 -30.70
CA LEU A 48 -61.55 26.85 -30.43
C LEU A 48 -60.92 27.60 -31.62
N GLY A 49 -60.62 28.88 -31.38
CA GLY A 49 -59.89 29.76 -32.27
C GLY A 49 -58.41 29.39 -32.41
N ASN A 50 -57.84 29.87 -33.53
CA ASN A 50 -56.44 30.04 -33.90
C ASN A 50 -55.40 29.64 -32.83
N GLY A 51 -55.06 28.35 -32.77
CA GLY A 51 -53.94 27.85 -31.99
C GLY A 51 -53.57 26.46 -32.47
N GLN A 52 -52.43 26.32 -33.13
CA GLN A 52 -51.76 25.01 -33.21
C GLN A 52 -51.43 24.60 -31.77
N GLN A 53 -52.34 23.90 -31.11
CA GLN A 53 -52.13 23.47 -29.73
C GLN A 53 -50.97 22.47 -29.70
N LYS A 54 -50.00 22.69 -28.80
CA LYS A 54 -48.95 21.72 -28.50
C LYS A 54 -49.60 20.38 -28.14
N PRO A 55 -49.08 19.24 -28.62
CA PRO A 55 -49.70 17.95 -28.34
C PRO A 55 -49.67 17.64 -26.84
N ALA A 56 -50.79 17.16 -26.31
CA ALA A 56 -50.98 16.84 -24.89
C ALA A 56 -50.00 15.78 -24.34
N LEU A 57 -49.38 14.97 -25.20
CA LEU A 57 -48.46 13.88 -24.83
C LEU A 57 -47.17 13.96 -25.63
N VAL A 58 -46.19 14.73 -25.13
CA VAL A 58 -44.89 15.00 -25.77
C VAL A 58 -44.12 13.71 -26.10
N TRP A 59 -44.26 12.65 -25.29
CA TRP A 59 -43.54 11.39 -25.53
C TRP A 59 -43.96 10.67 -26.81
N LEU A 60 -45.20 10.86 -27.27
CA LEU A 60 -45.75 10.16 -28.45
C LEU A 60 -45.09 10.63 -29.75
N TYR A 61 -44.53 11.84 -29.73
CA TYR A 61 -43.84 12.48 -30.84
C TYR A 61 -42.31 12.35 -30.75
N LYS A 62 -41.79 11.63 -29.74
CA LYS A 62 -40.37 11.29 -29.68
C LYS A 62 -40.01 10.39 -30.88
N LYS A 63 -38.81 10.61 -31.42
CA LYS A 63 -38.26 9.86 -32.57
C LYS A 63 -38.41 8.34 -32.42
N ASN A 64 -38.18 7.81 -31.22
CA ASN A 64 -38.31 6.38 -30.92
C ASN A 64 -39.73 5.85 -31.09
N GLN A 65 -40.75 6.61 -30.67
CA GLN A 65 -42.15 6.20 -30.83
C GLN A 65 -42.61 6.27 -32.29
N ILE A 66 -42.10 7.25 -33.04
CA ILE A 66 -42.37 7.37 -34.48
C ILE A 66 -41.72 6.20 -35.24
N ARG A 67 -40.47 5.86 -34.93
CA ARG A 67 -39.78 4.67 -35.47
C ARG A 67 -40.53 3.38 -35.14
N LYS A 68 -41.02 3.24 -33.90
CA LYS A 68 -41.82 2.07 -33.48
C LYS A 68 -43.11 1.92 -34.30
N ARG A 69 -43.82 3.01 -34.55
CA ARG A 69 -45.04 3.01 -35.40
C ARG A 69 -44.74 2.66 -36.85
N PHE A 70 -43.62 3.15 -37.38
CA PHE A 70 -43.16 2.75 -38.70
C PHE A 70 -42.81 1.26 -38.75
N ALA A 71 -42.20 0.71 -37.70
CA ALA A 71 -41.92 -0.73 -37.62
C ALA A 71 -43.20 -1.59 -37.57
N THR A 72 -44.26 -1.14 -36.89
CA THR A 72 -45.51 -1.91 -36.76
C THR A 72 -46.41 -1.83 -37.99
N PHE A 73 -46.53 -0.64 -38.60
CA PHE A 73 -47.46 -0.39 -39.69
C PHE A 73 -46.77 -0.23 -41.06
N GLY A 74 -45.44 -0.14 -41.10
CA GLY A 74 -44.68 0.03 -42.33
C GLY A 74 -45.07 1.30 -43.08
N LYS A 75 -45.09 1.21 -44.42
CA LYS A 75 -45.44 2.33 -45.32
C LYS A 75 -46.89 2.80 -45.16
N SER A 76 -47.79 1.96 -44.63
CA SER A 76 -49.20 2.34 -44.40
C SER A 76 -49.36 3.45 -43.34
N SER A 77 -48.33 3.65 -42.50
CA SER A 77 -48.27 4.75 -41.54
C SER A 77 -48.10 6.14 -42.16
N GLY A 78 -47.75 6.24 -43.46
CA GLY A 78 -47.49 7.50 -44.14
C GLY A 78 -46.18 8.21 -43.71
N LEU A 79 -45.38 7.58 -42.85
CA LEU A 79 -44.09 8.13 -42.39
C LEU A 79 -42.98 7.89 -43.42
N LYS A 80 -42.06 8.85 -43.56
CA LYS A 80 -40.88 8.70 -44.41
C LYS A 80 -39.88 7.72 -43.77
N PRO A 81 -39.36 6.71 -44.50
CA PRO A 81 -38.43 5.71 -43.94
C PRO A 81 -37.10 6.30 -43.46
N GLY A 82 -36.70 7.48 -43.96
CA GLY A 82 -35.49 8.18 -43.54
C GLY A 82 -35.44 8.52 -42.04
N ILE A 83 -36.58 8.54 -41.35
CA ILE A 83 -36.65 8.78 -39.90
C ILE A 83 -35.98 7.66 -39.08
N CYS A 84 -35.84 6.46 -39.65
CA CYS A 84 -35.21 5.32 -39.01
C CYS A 84 -33.70 5.50 -38.86
N TRP A 85 -33.07 6.27 -39.74
CA TRP A 85 -31.65 6.56 -39.69
C TRP A 85 -31.35 7.72 -38.73
N PRO A 86 -30.14 7.78 -38.15
CA PRO A 86 -29.73 8.93 -37.36
C PRO A 86 -29.61 10.19 -38.22
N SER A 87 -29.74 11.35 -37.60
CA SER A 87 -29.38 12.62 -38.26
C SER A 87 -27.85 12.70 -38.41
N ARG A 88 -27.36 13.62 -39.25
CA ARG A 88 -25.93 13.89 -39.39
C ARG A 88 -25.27 14.20 -38.03
N ASP A 89 -25.92 15.06 -37.24
CA ASP A 89 -25.41 15.46 -35.92
C ASP A 89 -25.40 14.29 -34.93
N GLU A 90 -26.44 13.44 -34.95
CA GLU A 90 -26.51 12.23 -34.12
C GLU A 90 -25.40 11.23 -34.51
N LEU A 91 -25.13 11.09 -35.80
CA LEU A 91 -24.10 10.20 -36.31
C LEU A 91 -22.70 10.68 -35.97
N GLU A 92 -22.47 12.00 -35.99
CA GLU A 92 -21.21 12.60 -35.56
C GLU A 92 -20.99 12.43 -34.05
N TYR A 93 -22.03 12.64 -33.25
CA TYR A 93 -22.00 12.33 -31.82
C TYR A 93 -21.69 10.86 -31.54
N MET A 94 -22.34 9.93 -32.25
CA MET A 94 -22.08 8.49 -32.11
C MET A 94 -20.61 8.16 -32.45
N LYS A 95 -20.07 8.71 -33.54
CA LYS A 95 -18.66 8.52 -33.91
C LYS A 95 -17.70 9.05 -32.85
N GLN A 96 -17.96 10.22 -32.29
CA GLN A 96 -17.14 10.81 -31.23
C GLN A 96 -17.21 9.97 -29.95
N PHE A 97 -18.41 9.49 -29.61
CA PHE A 97 -18.62 8.59 -28.48
C PHE A 97 -17.83 7.30 -28.66
N ASP A 98 -18.00 6.61 -29.80
CA ASP A 98 -17.30 5.36 -30.11
C ASP A 98 -15.78 5.59 -30.07
N GLN A 99 -15.27 6.66 -30.69
CA GLN A 99 -13.84 6.97 -30.67
C GLN A 99 -13.29 7.23 -29.26
N THR A 100 -14.10 7.79 -28.37
CA THR A 100 -13.68 8.15 -27.00
C THR A 100 -13.71 6.94 -26.07
N PHE A 101 -14.76 6.13 -26.16
CA PHE A 101 -15.03 5.05 -25.21
C PHE A 101 -14.65 3.67 -25.75
N GLU A 102 -14.84 3.43 -27.05
CA GLU A 102 -14.56 2.16 -27.72
C GLU A 102 -13.22 2.21 -28.45
N LYS A 103 -12.17 1.74 -27.75
CA LYS A 103 -10.83 1.65 -28.31
C LYS A 103 -10.76 0.59 -29.41
N SER A 104 -9.84 0.77 -30.36
CA SER A 104 -9.59 -0.24 -31.39
C SER A 104 -9.00 -1.52 -30.80
N ILE A 105 -9.29 -2.66 -31.42
CA ILE A 105 -8.80 -3.97 -30.98
C ILE A 105 -7.26 -3.99 -30.93
N GLN A 106 -6.58 -3.34 -31.87
CA GLN A 106 -5.12 -3.23 -31.92
C GLN A 106 -4.57 -2.53 -30.68
N THR A 107 -5.14 -1.38 -30.31
CA THR A 107 -4.73 -0.66 -29.09
C THR A 107 -4.97 -1.49 -27.83
N MET A 108 -6.05 -2.27 -27.78
CA MET A 108 -6.31 -3.18 -26.66
C MET A 108 -5.25 -4.28 -26.57
N GLN A 109 -4.86 -4.88 -27.70
CA GLN A 109 -3.80 -5.88 -27.74
C GLN A 109 -2.45 -5.32 -27.29
N GLU A 110 -2.09 -4.11 -27.75
CA GLU A 110 -0.87 -3.43 -27.32
C GLU A 110 -0.87 -3.17 -25.82
N ASN A 111 -1.97 -2.65 -25.28
CA ASN A 111 -2.11 -2.43 -23.84
C ASN A 111 -1.95 -3.73 -23.04
N LEU A 112 -2.56 -4.84 -23.49
CA LEU A 112 -2.41 -6.15 -22.85
C LEU A 112 -0.98 -6.68 -22.91
N LEU A 113 -0.26 -6.44 -24.01
CA LEU A 113 1.15 -6.83 -24.12
C LEU A 113 2.02 -5.99 -23.18
N GLN A 114 1.76 -4.69 -23.08
CA GLN A 114 2.48 -3.80 -22.15
C GLN A 114 2.23 -4.16 -20.69
N THR A 115 0.99 -4.44 -20.30
CA THR A 115 0.67 -4.85 -18.92
C THR A 115 1.35 -6.17 -18.58
N LYS A 116 1.28 -7.17 -19.47
CA LYS A 116 1.97 -8.46 -19.29
C LYS A 116 3.47 -8.30 -19.13
N LYS A 117 4.12 -7.46 -19.95
CA LYS A 117 5.56 -7.17 -19.82
C LYS A 117 5.88 -6.51 -18.49
N ALA A 118 5.11 -5.50 -18.09
CA ALA A 118 5.32 -4.81 -16.82
C ALA A 118 5.13 -5.74 -15.60
N GLU A 119 4.14 -6.64 -15.64
CA GLU A 119 3.93 -7.67 -14.62
C GLU A 119 5.09 -8.67 -14.55
N GLN A 120 5.56 -9.14 -15.71
CA GLN A 120 6.72 -10.03 -15.80
C GLN A 120 7.98 -9.36 -15.23
N GLU A 121 8.24 -8.11 -15.58
CA GLU A 121 9.37 -7.36 -15.04
C GLU A 121 9.28 -7.18 -13.52
N LYS A 122 8.09 -6.84 -13.00
CA LYS A 122 7.85 -6.74 -11.54
C LYS A 122 8.12 -8.08 -10.85
N ARG A 123 7.63 -9.18 -11.43
CA ARG A 123 7.86 -10.53 -10.92
C ARG A 123 9.34 -10.89 -10.90
N LEU A 124 10.06 -10.66 -12.01
CA LEU A 124 11.49 -10.92 -12.10
C LEU A 124 12.31 -10.08 -11.12
N LYS A 125 11.95 -8.80 -10.93
CA LYS A 125 12.60 -7.93 -9.93
C LYS A 125 12.41 -8.49 -8.52
N ARG A 126 11.19 -8.93 -8.18
CA ARG A 126 10.89 -9.54 -6.88
C ARG A 126 11.65 -10.85 -6.68
N GLU A 127 11.68 -11.72 -7.69
CA GLU A 127 12.41 -12.98 -7.63
C GLU A 127 13.91 -12.74 -7.43
N LYS A 128 14.52 -11.78 -8.14
CA LYS A 128 15.92 -11.38 -7.94
C LYS A 128 16.20 -10.88 -6.53
N GLN A 129 15.30 -10.06 -5.96
CA GLN A 129 15.42 -9.58 -4.58
C GLN A 129 15.33 -10.73 -3.58
N ILE A 130 14.38 -11.65 -3.75
CA ILE A 130 14.23 -12.83 -2.88
C ILE A 130 15.51 -13.68 -2.93
N VAL A 131 16.03 -13.96 -4.13
CA VAL A 131 17.28 -14.74 -4.28
C VAL A 131 18.46 -14.03 -3.60
N ALA A 132 18.57 -12.71 -3.74
CA ALA A 132 19.62 -11.94 -3.06
C ALA A 132 19.51 -12.02 -1.53
N ASN A 133 18.29 -11.98 -0.99
CA ASN A 133 18.04 -12.10 0.44
C ASN A 133 18.29 -13.52 0.95
N LEU A 134 17.88 -14.54 0.19
CA LEU A 134 18.15 -15.95 0.51
C LEU A 134 19.65 -16.25 0.57
N LYS A 135 20.45 -15.63 -0.30
CA LYS A 135 21.92 -15.73 -0.24
C LYS A 135 22.52 -15.13 1.03
N LYS A 136 21.89 -14.09 1.60
CA LYS A 136 22.33 -13.45 2.87
C LYS A 136 21.84 -14.18 4.12
N LEU A 137 20.76 -14.96 3.98
CA LEU A 137 20.11 -15.68 5.08
C LEU A 137 21.05 -16.59 5.90
N PRO A 138 21.95 -17.42 5.34
CA PRO A 138 22.79 -18.31 6.15
C PRO A 138 23.67 -17.52 7.13
N LYS A 139 24.31 -16.45 6.64
CA LYS A 139 25.14 -15.58 7.48
C LYS A 139 24.32 -14.92 8.60
N MET A 140 23.15 -14.37 8.27
CA MET A 140 22.27 -13.77 9.29
C MET A 140 21.78 -14.79 10.33
N LYS A 141 21.55 -16.04 9.91
CA LYS A 141 21.16 -17.12 10.81
C LYS A 141 22.30 -17.45 11.78
N GLU A 142 23.54 -17.55 11.28
CA GLU A 142 24.72 -17.77 12.12
C GLU A 142 24.92 -16.63 13.12
N GLU A 143 24.88 -15.38 12.66
CA GLU A 143 24.97 -14.20 13.53
C GLU A 143 23.87 -14.19 14.60
N PHE A 144 22.64 -14.57 14.25
CA PHE A 144 21.53 -14.68 15.20
C PHE A 144 21.79 -15.73 16.28
N TRP A 145 22.21 -16.95 15.91
CA TRP A 145 22.47 -18.01 16.87
C TRP A 145 23.67 -17.70 17.75
N GLN A 146 24.73 -17.07 17.20
CA GLN A 146 25.86 -16.59 18.00
C GLN A 146 25.41 -15.59 19.06
N ASN A 147 24.63 -14.57 18.67
CA ASN A 147 24.10 -13.60 19.62
C ASN A 147 23.19 -14.24 20.68
N TYR A 148 22.35 -15.19 20.27
CA TYR A 148 21.49 -15.94 21.17
C TYR A 148 22.31 -16.74 22.21
N HIS A 149 23.34 -17.45 21.76
CA HIS A 149 24.21 -18.21 22.64
C HIS A 149 25.02 -17.33 23.59
N ASN A 150 25.55 -16.21 23.10
CA ASN A 150 26.29 -15.25 23.93
C ASN A 150 25.39 -14.69 25.03
N LEU A 151 24.18 -14.23 24.67
CA LEU A 151 23.22 -13.72 25.64
C LEU A 151 22.83 -14.80 26.65
N TYR A 152 22.63 -16.04 26.20
CA TYR A 152 22.31 -17.15 27.10
C TYR A 152 23.46 -17.48 28.06
N SER A 153 24.71 -17.46 27.57
CA SER A 153 25.90 -17.66 28.42
C SER A 153 26.07 -16.53 29.43
N GLU A 154 25.84 -15.28 29.04
CA GLU A 154 25.90 -14.13 29.95
C GLU A 154 24.85 -14.26 31.06
N ILE A 155 23.61 -14.62 30.71
CA ILE A 155 22.54 -14.86 31.68
C ILE A 155 22.91 -16.00 32.64
N GLU A 156 23.49 -17.09 32.13
CA GLU A 156 23.88 -18.23 32.97
C GLU A 156 25.09 -17.91 33.86
N GLU A 157 26.05 -17.14 33.35
CA GLU A 157 27.15 -16.60 34.15
C GLU A 157 26.65 -15.67 35.26
N GLU A 158 25.69 -14.79 34.96
CA GLU A 158 25.10 -13.93 35.98
C GLU A 158 24.34 -14.72 37.04
N LYS A 159 23.58 -15.74 36.64
CA LYS A 159 22.91 -16.64 37.59
C LYS A 159 23.93 -17.37 38.46
N THR A 160 24.98 -17.94 37.88
CA THR A 160 26.02 -18.65 38.64
C THR A 160 26.82 -17.72 39.56
N LYS A 161 27.09 -16.48 39.14
CA LYS A 161 27.70 -15.45 40.01
C LYS A 161 26.78 -15.10 41.18
N LYS A 162 25.47 -14.93 40.92
CA LYS A 162 24.47 -14.66 41.96
C LYS A 162 24.33 -15.84 42.94
N THR A 163 24.26 -17.08 42.46
CA THR A 163 24.14 -18.26 43.34
C THR A 163 25.39 -18.46 44.19
N LYS A 164 26.59 -18.26 43.63
CA LYS A 164 27.85 -18.26 44.40
C LYS A 164 27.84 -17.18 45.49
N LEU A 165 27.42 -15.97 45.15
CA LEU A 165 27.35 -14.88 46.14
C LEU A 165 26.40 -15.21 47.30
N ILE A 166 25.24 -15.79 46.98
CA ILE A 166 24.27 -16.22 47.98
C ILE A 166 24.86 -17.31 48.88
N GLN A 167 25.52 -18.30 48.28
CA GLN A 167 26.13 -19.41 49.00
C GLN A 167 27.22 -18.92 49.96
N ASP A 168 28.12 -18.05 49.52
CA ASP A 168 29.20 -17.54 50.37
C ASP A 168 28.65 -16.76 51.58
N VAL A 169 27.55 -16.00 51.41
CA VAL A 169 26.91 -15.27 52.51
C VAL A 169 26.23 -16.24 53.49
N ARG A 170 25.60 -17.31 52.97
CA ARG A 170 25.03 -18.39 53.81
C ARG A 170 26.10 -19.09 54.62
N GLU A 171 27.28 -19.33 54.04
CA GLU A 171 28.43 -19.91 54.74
C GLU A 171 28.98 -18.97 55.83
N TYR A 172 29.03 -17.67 55.58
CA TYR A 172 29.46 -16.68 56.58
C TYR A 172 28.49 -16.57 57.77
N LEU A 173 27.18 -16.63 57.51
CA LEU A 173 26.14 -16.50 58.54
C LEU A 173 25.80 -17.82 59.23
N GLY A 174 25.98 -18.96 58.55
CA GLY A 174 25.74 -20.30 59.08
C GLY A 174 24.28 -20.78 59.04
N TYR A 175 23.37 -20.08 58.34
CA TYR A 175 21.97 -20.47 58.15
C TYR A 175 21.42 -19.97 56.80
N ASP A 176 20.34 -20.60 56.31
CA ASP A 176 19.75 -20.28 55.01
C ASP A 176 18.96 -18.95 55.05
N ILE A 177 19.35 -18.02 54.18
CA ILE A 177 18.72 -16.69 54.04
C ILE A 177 18.45 -16.41 52.56
N GLU A 178 17.37 -15.66 52.32
CA GLU A 178 16.97 -15.20 51.00
C GLU A 178 17.66 -13.87 50.62
N PRO A 179 17.95 -13.62 49.33
CA PRO A 179 18.69 -12.42 48.90
C PRO A 179 17.99 -11.07 49.17
N ASN A 180 16.67 -11.09 49.40
CA ASN A 180 15.86 -9.89 49.61
C ASN A 180 15.80 -9.44 51.08
N ASP A 181 16.42 -10.18 52.00
CA ASP A 181 16.42 -9.87 53.43
C ASP A 181 17.45 -8.77 53.75
N PRO A 182 17.12 -7.73 54.54
CA PRO A 182 18.08 -6.70 54.96
C PRO A 182 19.34 -7.28 55.64
N ARG A 183 19.24 -8.45 56.28
CA ARG A 183 20.38 -9.13 56.91
C ARG A 183 21.43 -9.58 55.89
N PHE A 184 21.01 -9.91 54.67
CA PHE A 184 21.89 -10.32 53.57
C PHE A 184 22.80 -9.17 53.12
N GLU A 185 22.24 -7.96 53.00
CA GLU A 185 22.97 -6.76 52.61
C GLU A 185 24.05 -6.38 53.64
N GLU A 186 23.72 -6.47 54.95
CA GLU A 186 24.69 -6.21 56.02
C GLU A 186 25.86 -7.20 56.01
N ALA A 187 25.59 -8.48 55.74
CA ALA A 187 26.62 -9.51 55.68
C ALA A 187 27.51 -9.37 54.44
N LEU A 188 26.93 -9.01 53.29
CA LEU A 188 27.67 -8.72 52.06
C LEU A 188 28.61 -7.53 52.25
N ALA A 189 28.14 -6.45 52.87
CA ALA A 189 28.95 -5.26 53.15
C ALA A 189 30.17 -5.57 54.05
N LYS A 190 30.01 -6.43 55.06
CA LYS A 190 31.12 -6.86 55.94
C LYS A 190 32.16 -7.67 55.17
N LYS A 191 31.72 -8.63 54.35
CA LYS A 191 32.60 -9.45 53.52
C LYS A 191 33.39 -8.58 52.51
N ASP A 192 32.74 -7.59 51.91
CA ASP A 192 33.39 -6.68 50.97
C ASP A 192 34.46 -5.81 51.66
N GLU A 193 34.23 -5.35 52.88
CA GLU A 193 35.24 -4.59 53.64
C GLU A 193 36.42 -5.48 54.05
N GLU A 194 36.16 -6.72 54.49
CA GLU A 194 37.21 -7.71 54.77
C GLU A 194 38.05 -8.01 53.51
N ALA A 195 37.40 -8.21 52.36
CA ALA A 195 38.07 -8.44 51.07
C ALA A 195 38.88 -7.22 50.60
N LYS A 196 38.36 -5.98 50.78
CA LYS A 196 39.10 -4.75 50.47
C LYS A 196 40.34 -4.59 51.35
N ILE A 197 40.25 -4.90 52.64
CA ILE A 197 41.38 -4.85 53.56
C ILE A 197 42.43 -5.90 53.15
N ALA A 198 42.02 -7.12 52.86
CA ALA A 198 42.90 -8.20 52.39
C ALA A 198 43.57 -7.85 51.06
N MET A 199 42.84 -7.30 50.08
CA MET A 199 43.40 -6.85 48.80
C MET A 199 44.41 -5.73 48.99
N ARG A 200 44.13 -4.75 49.86
CA ARG A 200 45.06 -3.66 50.19
C ARG A 200 46.33 -4.20 50.86
N ALA A 201 46.21 -5.21 51.73
CA ALA A 201 47.34 -5.87 52.37
C ALA A 201 48.19 -6.67 51.35
N ALA A 202 47.55 -7.48 50.51
CA ALA A 202 48.23 -8.23 49.44
C ALA A 202 48.94 -7.30 48.45
N ARG A 203 48.31 -6.18 48.07
CA ARG A 203 48.93 -5.17 47.20
C ARG A 203 50.13 -4.48 47.85
N LYS A 204 50.12 -4.28 49.17
CA LYS A 204 51.29 -3.77 49.90
C LYS A 204 52.41 -4.80 49.96
N LEU A 205 52.08 -6.06 50.20
CA LEU A 205 53.04 -7.17 50.24
C LEU A 205 53.71 -7.38 48.88
N GLU A 206 52.94 -7.37 47.79
CA GLU A 206 53.50 -7.53 46.44
C GLU A 206 54.42 -6.36 46.07
N LYS A 207 54.09 -5.13 46.47
CA LYS A 207 54.99 -3.98 46.31
C LYS A 207 56.27 -4.12 47.12
N GLN A 208 56.18 -4.64 48.35
CA GLN A 208 57.36 -4.92 49.17
C GLN A 208 58.22 -6.03 48.55
N ARG A 209 57.60 -7.07 47.99
CA ARG A 209 58.28 -8.15 47.28
C ARG A 209 59.01 -7.64 46.04
N GLN A 210 58.33 -6.87 45.19
CA GLN A 210 58.93 -6.22 44.02
C GLN A 210 60.08 -5.28 44.40
N HIS A 211 59.95 -4.53 45.50
CA HIS A 211 61.02 -3.65 45.98
C HIS A 211 62.22 -4.43 46.53
N MET A 212 62.01 -5.53 47.25
CA MET A 212 63.10 -6.39 47.73
C MET A 212 63.79 -7.12 46.58
N GLU A 213 63.06 -7.61 45.58
CA GLU A 213 63.62 -8.23 44.37
C GLU A 213 64.48 -7.21 43.59
N MET A 214 64.01 -5.96 43.46
CA MET A 214 64.79 -4.89 42.84
C MET A 214 66.08 -4.59 43.63
N LEU A 215 66.01 -4.49 44.96
CA LEU A 215 67.19 -4.28 45.81
C LEU A 215 68.19 -5.45 45.73
N GLN A 216 67.71 -6.70 45.70
CA GLN A 216 68.55 -7.89 45.53
C GLN A 216 69.25 -7.91 44.17
N ALA A 217 68.56 -7.52 43.09
CA ALA A 217 69.15 -7.37 41.77
C ALA A 217 70.28 -6.32 41.77
N LEU A 218 70.03 -5.13 42.34
CA LEU A 218 71.04 -4.08 42.50
C LEU A 218 72.25 -4.50 43.34
N VAL A 219 72.04 -5.25 44.43
CA VAL A 219 73.13 -5.80 45.26
C VAL A 219 73.92 -6.85 44.50
N SER A 220 73.27 -7.72 43.71
CA SER A 220 73.96 -8.69 42.87
C SER A 220 74.80 -8.01 41.79
N GLU A 221 74.28 -6.96 41.14
CA GLU A 221 75.03 -6.15 40.17
C GLU A 221 76.21 -5.40 40.82
N ALA A 222 76.07 -4.92 42.06
CA ALA A 222 77.15 -4.28 42.80
C ALA A 222 78.25 -5.27 43.18
N LEU A 223 77.89 -6.49 43.62
CA LEU A 223 78.84 -7.56 43.92
C LEU A 223 79.57 -8.06 42.67
N GLU A 224 78.90 -8.09 41.51
CA GLU A 224 79.56 -8.39 40.23
C GLU A 224 80.54 -7.28 39.82
N LYS A 225 80.19 -6.01 40.06
CA LYS A 225 81.11 -4.87 39.84
C LYS A 225 82.31 -4.92 40.79
N GLU A 226 82.14 -5.25 42.06
CA GLU A 226 83.26 -5.37 43.02
C GLU A 226 84.18 -6.58 42.75
N LYS A 227 83.64 -7.71 42.29
CA LYS A 227 84.46 -8.85 41.83
C LYS A 227 85.27 -8.51 40.57
N SER A 228 84.74 -7.65 39.70
CA SER A 228 85.46 -7.18 38.51
C SER A 228 86.57 -6.17 38.82
N THR A 229 86.46 -5.39 39.91
CA THR A 229 87.51 -4.44 40.34
C THR A 229 88.60 -5.08 41.21
N THR A 230 88.27 -6.11 42.00
CA THR A 230 89.26 -6.88 42.77
C THR A 230 90.11 -7.80 41.90
N ASN A 231 89.55 -8.41 40.84
CA ASN A 231 90.33 -9.16 39.85
C ASN A 231 91.22 -8.27 38.96
N LYS A 232 90.91 -6.96 38.85
CA LYS A 232 91.77 -5.98 38.17
C LYS A 232 92.94 -5.47 39.02
N ALA A 233 92.90 -5.65 40.34
CA ALA A 233 93.98 -5.25 41.25
C ALA A 233 95.01 -6.39 41.51
N THR A 234 94.67 -7.64 41.20
CA THR A 234 95.58 -8.79 41.29
C THR A 234 96.30 -9.14 39.99
N GLU A 235 95.86 -8.64 38.83
CA GLU A 235 96.56 -8.81 37.54
C GLU A 235 97.69 -7.79 37.26
N ASP A 236 97.86 -6.75 38.08
CA ASP A 236 98.87 -5.69 37.86
C ASP A 236 100.15 -5.84 38.73
N ARG A 237 100.37 -7.01 39.36
CA ARG A 237 101.62 -7.37 40.08
C ARG A 237 102.40 -8.54 39.47
N THR A 238 102.16 -8.88 38.21
CA THR A 238 102.98 -9.87 37.48
C THR A 238 103.22 -9.47 36.02
N LYS A 239 103.88 -8.33 35.81
CA LYS A 239 104.64 -8.08 34.57
C LYS A 239 105.93 -7.36 34.91
N ASP A 240 106.95 -8.14 35.26
CA ASP A 240 108.34 -7.74 35.06
C ASP A 240 108.94 -8.56 33.90
N PRO A 241 109.93 -8.00 33.19
CA PRO A 241 110.22 -8.28 31.79
C PRO A 241 111.31 -9.35 31.64
N SER A 242 111.25 -10.14 30.56
CA SER A 242 112.40 -10.95 30.14
C SER A 242 112.35 -11.36 28.65
N SER A 243 113.40 -10.91 27.97
CA SER A 243 114.07 -11.49 26.80
C SER A 243 113.57 -11.15 25.39
N SER A 244 114.23 -10.16 24.79
CA SER A 244 114.73 -10.23 23.40
C SER A 244 116.09 -9.54 23.29
N GLU A 245 117.12 -10.37 23.17
CA GLU A 245 118.38 -10.26 22.40
C GLU A 245 119.45 -9.17 22.69
N ASN A 246 120.67 -9.72 22.84
CA ASN A 246 122.03 -9.16 22.75
C ASN A 246 122.65 -8.48 23.98
#